data_AF-A0A445JS80-F1
#
_entry.id   AF-A0A445JS80-F1
#
_cell.length_a   1.000
_cell.length_b   1.000
_cell.length_c   1.000
_cell.angle_alpha   90.00
_cell.angle_beta   90.00
_cell.angle_gamma   90.00
#
_symmetry.space_group_name_H-M   'P 1'
#
loop_
_entity.id
_entity.type
_entity.pdbx_description
1 polymer ?
#
loop_
_entity_poly.entity_id
_entity_poly.type
_entity_poly.pdbx_seq_one_letter_code
_entity_poly.pdbx_strand_id
1 'polypeptide(L)'
;MSRLRRLIQASVDATKKVISGNLDDLMPPPERPIFSFNSKQELSKWHLYSDSEFGGLSSASLQITESENGATSGIFSGNLSLDVSEGSKWNITRSGFCGMRSKKFDGFIDLDSYDTIAMKLKGDGRCYISTIYTENWVNSPGQMEDNSWQAFVYVPEGNWYITKVRYLVEHWHCFIVNPKSG
;
A
#
# COMPACT_ATOMS: atom_id res chain seq x y z
N MET A 1 -0.19 -30.14 -31.57
CA MET A 1 -1.55 -30.00 -31.00
C MET A 1 -2.04 -28.58 -31.26
N SER A 2 -3.09 -28.38 -32.06
CA SER A 2 -3.42 -27.08 -32.67
C SER A 2 -4.07 -26.08 -31.70
N ARG A 3 -3.77 -24.79 -31.85
CA ARG A 3 -4.34 -23.67 -31.07
C ARG A 3 -5.88 -23.66 -31.07
N LEU A 4 -6.48 -24.13 -32.16
CA LEU A 4 -7.93 -24.25 -32.33
C LEU A 4 -8.57 -25.24 -31.34
N ARG A 5 -7.93 -26.38 -31.09
CA ARG A 5 -8.43 -27.34 -30.08
C ARG A 5 -8.41 -26.77 -28.67
N ARG A 6 -7.43 -25.92 -28.36
CA ARG A 6 -7.30 -25.27 -27.04
C ARG A 6 -8.39 -24.23 -26.81
N LEU A 7 -8.78 -23.48 -27.84
CA LEU A 7 -9.87 -22.51 -27.78
C LEU A 7 -11.24 -23.19 -27.63
N ILE A 8 -11.48 -24.29 -28.38
CA ILE A 8 -12.70 -25.08 -28.27
C ILE A 8 -12.80 -25.74 -26.89
N GLN A 9 -11.68 -26.26 -26.37
CA GLN A 9 -11.65 -26.83 -25.02
C GLN A 9 -11.97 -25.77 -23.96
N ALA A 10 -11.37 -24.57 -24.06
CA ALA A 10 -11.65 -23.47 -23.15
C ALA A 10 -13.12 -23.01 -23.19
N SER A 11 -13.77 -22.99 -24.36
CA SER A 11 -15.19 -22.63 -24.46
C SER A 11 -16.10 -23.71 -23.87
N VAL A 12 -15.79 -24.98 -24.10
CA VAL A 12 -16.54 -26.12 -23.53
C VAL A 12 -16.39 -26.17 -22.01
N ASP A 13 -15.20 -25.92 -21.49
CA ASP A 13 -14.94 -25.90 -20.05
C ASP A 13 -15.64 -24.71 -19.39
N ALA A 14 -15.63 -23.52 -20.01
CA ALA A 14 -16.39 -22.37 -19.54
C ALA A 14 -17.90 -22.62 -19.55
N THR A 15 -18.43 -23.25 -20.61
CA THR A 15 -19.86 -23.57 -20.73
C THR A 15 -20.29 -24.62 -19.70
N LYS A 16 -19.46 -25.66 -19.47
CA LYS A 16 -19.72 -26.66 -18.43
C LYS A 16 -19.73 -26.04 -17.03
N LYS A 17 -18.83 -25.09 -16.75
CA LYS A 17 -18.77 -24.37 -15.46
C LYS A 17 -20.02 -23.52 -15.19
N VAL A 18 -20.50 -22.81 -16.22
CA VAL A 18 -21.73 -22.01 -16.13
C VAL A 18 -22.96 -22.91 -15.93
N ILE A 19 -23.04 -24.03 -16.64
CA ILE A 19 -24.15 -25.00 -16.52
C ILE A 19 -24.13 -25.72 -15.17
N SER A 20 -22.95 -25.95 -14.57
CA SER A 20 -22.83 -26.62 -13.27
C SER A 20 -23.26 -25.78 -12.06
N GLY A 21 -23.67 -24.52 -12.25
CA GLY A 21 -24.33 -23.74 -11.19
C GLY A 21 -23.42 -23.29 -10.04
N ASN A 22 -22.09 -23.41 -10.17
CA ASN A 22 -21.14 -22.77 -9.24
C ASN A 22 -21.09 -21.26 -9.52
N LEU A 23 -22.16 -20.55 -9.13
CA LEU A 23 -22.24 -19.09 -9.18
C LEU A 23 -21.15 -18.41 -8.34
N ASP A 24 -20.62 -19.11 -7.34
CA ASP A 24 -19.50 -18.65 -6.52
C ASP A 24 -18.21 -18.42 -7.34
N ASP A 25 -18.01 -19.15 -8.45
CA ASP A 25 -16.86 -18.96 -9.36
C ASP A 25 -17.07 -17.78 -10.34
N LEU A 26 -18.29 -17.23 -10.44
CA LEU A 26 -18.61 -16.05 -11.25
C LEU A 26 -18.51 -14.75 -10.45
N MET A 27 -18.45 -14.84 -9.13
CA MET A 27 -18.28 -13.70 -8.25
C MET A 27 -16.80 -13.46 -7.95
N PRO A 28 -16.35 -12.20 -7.84
CA PRO A 28 -15.01 -11.92 -7.35
C PRO A 28 -14.86 -12.53 -5.94
N PRO A 29 -13.65 -13.03 -5.59
CA PRO A 29 -13.42 -13.58 -4.27
C PRO A 29 -13.72 -12.50 -3.21
N PRO A 30 -14.18 -12.89 -2.01
CA PRO A 30 -14.55 -11.93 -0.96
C PRO A 30 -13.37 -11.05 -0.52
N GLU A 31 -12.14 -11.54 -0.67
CA GLU A 31 -10.91 -10.80 -0.38
C GLU A 31 -9.86 -11.06 -1.47
N ARG A 32 -9.13 -10.01 -1.85
CA ARG A 32 -8.01 -10.08 -2.78
C ARG A 32 -6.72 -9.59 -2.12
N PRO A 33 -5.71 -10.46 -1.91
CA PRO A 33 -4.43 -10.03 -1.37
C PRO A 33 -3.68 -9.18 -2.42
N ILE A 34 -3.36 -7.94 -2.07
CA ILE A 34 -2.60 -7.00 -2.91
C ILE A 34 -1.10 -7.18 -2.65
N PHE A 35 -0.71 -7.13 -1.37
CA PHE A 35 0.66 -7.35 -0.91
C PHE A 35 0.66 -8.33 0.26
N SER A 36 1.66 -9.21 0.31
CA SER A 36 1.79 -10.20 1.39
C SER A 36 3.24 -10.39 1.78
N PHE A 37 3.56 -10.12 3.05
CA PHE A 37 4.91 -10.26 3.60
C PHE A 37 5.23 -11.71 3.99
N ASN A 38 5.04 -12.64 3.04
CA ASN A 38 5.22 -14.06 3.29
C ASN A 38 6.61 -14.57 2.88
N SER A 39 7.35 -13.78 2.10
CA SER A 39 8.67 -14.15 1.58
C SER A 39 9.61 -12.94 1.53
N LYS A 40 10.92 -13.21 1.60
CA LYS A 40 11.95 -12.18 1.46
C LYS A 40 11.96 -11.52 0.08
N GLN A 41 11.47 -12.22 -0.95
CA GLN A 41 11.36 -11.68 -2.31
C GLN A 41 10.38 -10.51 -2.36
N GLU A 42 9.34 -10.53 -1.53
CA GLU A 42 8.36 -9.44 -1.47
C GLU A 42 9.02 -8.12 -1.06
N LEU A 43 10.05 -8.15 -0.20
CA LEU A 43 10.76 -6.95 0.24
C LEU A 43 11.36 -6.16 -0.92
N SER A 44 11.73 -6.84 -2.02
CA SER A 44 12.28 -6.19 -3.21
C SER A 44 11.27 -5.26 -3.92
N LYS A 45 9.97 -5.49 -3.71
CA LYS A 45 8.88 -4.65 -4.22
C LYS A 45 8.63 -3.41 -3.37
N TRP A 46 9.30 -3.28 -2.23
CA TRP A 46 9.16 -2.13 -1.33
C TRP A 46 10.41 -1.27 -1.36
N HIS A 47 10.21 0.02 -1.10
CA HIS A 47 11.26 1.00 -0.94
C HIS A 47 11.06 1.69 0.40
N LEU A 48 12.12 1.64 1.21
CA LEU A 48 12.21 2.34 2.49
C LEU A 48 12.76 3.73 2.24
N TYR A 49 12.20 4.72 2.92
CA TYR A 49 12.63 6.11 2.84
C TYR A 49 12.61 6.76 4.22
N SER A 50 13.47 7.74 4.42
CA SER A 50 13.58 8.53 5.66
C SER A 50 14.16 9.90 5.38
N ASP A 51 14.06 10.79 6.35
CA ASP A 51 14.67 12.13 6.29
C ASP A 51 16.20 12.12 6.07
N SER A 52 16.87 10.98 6.28
CA SER A 52 18.29 10.78 6.02
C SER A 52 18.70 11.06 4.58
N GLU A 53 17.79 10.86 3.61
CA GLU A 53 18.03 11.24 2.20
C GLU A 53 18.22 12.76 2.03
N PHE A 54 17.73 13.54 2.99
CA PHE A 54 17.79 14.99 3.04
C PHE A 54 18.67 15.50 4.20
N GLY A 55 19.47 14.62 4.83
CA GLY A 55 20.42 14.99 5.89
C GLY A 55 19.89 14.85 7.32
N GLY A 56 18.68 14.32 7.52
CA GLY A 56 18.19 13.91 8.85
C GLY A 56 18.88 12.66 9.39
N LEU A 57 18.61 12.33 10.65
CA LEU A 57 19.19 11.16 11.32
C LEU A 57 18.18 10.02 11.56
N SER A 58 16.99 10.08 10.96
CA SER A 58 16.02 8.99 11.05
C SER A 58 16.43 7.80 10.17
N SER A 59 15.97 6.60 10.53
CA SER A 59 16.24 5.36 9.79
C SER A 59 15.00 4.48 9.72
N ALA A 60 14.92 3.65 8.68
CA ALA A 60 13.89 2.64 8.50
C ALA A 60 14.52 1.28 8.14
N SER A 61 13.87 0.21 8.58
CA SER A 61 14.20 -1.16 8.22
C SER A 61 12.93 -1.98 8.01
N LEU A 62 13.00 -2.95 7.11
CA LEU A 62 11.91 -3.87 6.82
C LEU A 62 12.48 -5.27 6.69
N GLN A 63 11.97 -6.19 7.51
CA GLN A 63 12.48 -7.55 7.62
C GLN A 63 11.32 -8.55 7.61
N ILE A 64 11.59 -9.77 7.15
CA ILE A 64 10.65 -10.89 7.28
C ILE A 64 11.05 -11.71 8.50
N THR A 65 10.08 -11.97 9.37
CA THR A 65 10.24 -12.83 10.54
C THR A 65 9.31 -14.04 10.44
N GLU A 66 9.79 -15.17 10.93
CA GLU A 66 9.04 -16.42 11.02
C GLU A 66 8.66 -16.63 12.48
N SER A 67 7.37 -16.86 12.72
CA SER A 67 6.88 -17.24 14.05
C SER A 67 7.05 -18.74 14.29
N GLU A 68 6.99 -19.17 15.54
CA GLU A 68 7.10 -20.59 15.95
C GLU A 68 6.07 -21.50 15.25
N ASN A 69 4.93 -20.94 14.83
CA ASN A 69 3.88 -21.65 14.11
C ASN A 69 4.09 -21.72 12.59
N GLY A 70 5.26 -21.30 12.10
CA GLY A 70 5.60 -21.25 10.67
C GLY A 70 4.94 -20.10 9.89
N ALA A 71 4.19 -19.22 10.57
CA ALA A 71 3.61 -18.04 9.92
C ALA A 71 4.67 -16.96 9.73
N THR A 72 4.84 -16.50 8.49
CA THR A 72 5.74 -15.41 8.10
C THR A 72 5.03 -14.06 8.21
N SER A 73 5.76 -13.04 8.65
CA SER A 73 5.27 -11.67 8.71
C SER A 73 6.38 -10.65 8.47
N GLY A 74 6.00 -9.48 7.94
CA GLY A 74 6.90 -8.35 7.75
C GLY A 74 6.91 -7.45 8.98
N ILE A 75 8.12 -7.10 9.45
CA ILE A 75 8.32 -6.12 10.52
C ILE A 75 8.94 -4.88 9.89
N PHE A 76 8.16 -3.80 9.87
CA PHE A 76 8.66 -2.46 9.64
C PHE A 76 9.09 -1.85 10.97
N SER A 77 10.29 -1.30 11.04
CA SER A 77 10.80 -0.61 12.23
C SER A 77 11.65 0.59 11.81
N GLY A 78 11.78 1.58 12.68
CA GLY A 78 12.59 2.76 12.41
C GLY A 78 12.95 3.51 13.68
N ASN A 79 14.02 4.29 13.60
CA ASN A 79 14.40 5.25 14.62
C ASN A 79 14.14 6.65 14.08
N LEU A 80 13.37 7.45 14.82
CA LEU A 80 13.05 8.83 14.43
C LEU A 80 13.93 9.78 15.23
N SER A 81 14.57 10.71 14.53
CA SER A 81 15.31 11.81 15.14
C SER A 81 14.92 13.13 14.49
N LEU A 82 14.82 14.18 15.32
CA LEU A 82 14.66 15.55 14.83
C LEU A 82 16.00 16.20 14.46
N ASP A 83 17.12 15.54 14.78
CA ASP A 83 18.45 16.06 14.52
C ASP A 83 18.78 16.00 13.02
N VAL A 84 19.55 16.99 12.59
CA VAL A 84 20.00 17.14 11.20
C VAL A 84 21.52 17.21 11.21
N SER A 85 22.16 16.52 10.27
CA SER A 85 23.62 16.54 10.13
C SER A 85 24.15 17.97 9.89
N GLU A 86 25.16 18.36 10.66
CA GLU A 86 25.83 19.65 10.50
C GLU A 86 26.46 19.74 9.10
N GLY A 87 26.13 20.79 8.34
CA GLY A 87 26.65 20.99 6.99
C GLY A 87 25.92 20.21 5.89
N SER A 88 24.71 19.71 6.15
CA SER A 88 23.89 19.10 5.10
C SER A 88 23.65 20.09 3.95
N LYS A 89 23.72 19.60 2.71
CA LYS A 89 23.44 20.40 1.51
C LYS A 89 21.98 20.87 1.45
N TRP A 90 21.09 20.18 2.18
CA TRP A 90 19.66 20.39 2.19
C TRP A 90 19.24 21.01 3.52
N ASN A 91 18.79 22.26 3.47
CA ASN A 91 18.18 22.93 4.63
C ASN A 91 16.75 22.40 4.84
N ILE A 92 16.63 21.25 5.50
CA ILE A 92 15.32 20.71 5.85
C ILE A 92 14.71 21.47 7.03
N THR A 93 13.44 21.85 6.88
CA THR A 93 12.66 22.53 7.93
C THR A 93 11.89 21.55 8.81
N ARG A 94 11.73 20.30 8.36
CA ARG A 94 11.01 19.23 9.07
C ARG A 94 11.76 17.90 8.93
N SER A 95 12.33 17.43 10.03
CA SER A 95 12.94 16.12 10.24
C SER A 95 12.03 15.26 11.13
N GLY A 96 12.41 14.01 11.37
CA GLY A 96 11.69 13.06 12.21
C GLY A 96 10.70 12.18 11.47
N PHE A 97 11.01 11.79 10.22
CA PHE A 97 10.13 10.88 9.47
C PHE A 97 10.86 9.71 8.83
N CYS A 98 10.16 8.58 8.78
CA CYS A 98 10.55 7.41 8.01
C CYS A 98 9.29 6.66 7.56
N GLY A 99 9.38 5.90 6.48
CA GLY A 99 8.26 5.15 5.94
C GLY A 99 8.68 4.09 4.93
N MET A 100 7.68 3.40 4.41
CA MET A 100 7.84 2.46 3.31
C MET A 100 6.75 2.69 2.28
N ARG A 101 7.07 2.44 1.01
CA ARG A 101 6.11 2.44 -0.09
C ARG A 101 6.39 1.28 -1.04
N SER A 102 5.35 0.76 -1.69
CA SER A 102 5.55 -0.15 -2.82
C SER A 102 6.23 0.61 -3.96
N LYS A 103 7.14 -0.06 -4.66
CA LYS A 103 7.68 0.42 -5.92
C LYS A 103 6.57 0.44 -6.96
N LYS A 104 6.65 1.39 -7.90
CA LYS A 104 5.75 1.41 -9.05
C LYS A 104 5.95 0.10 -9.82
N PHE A 105 4.84 -0.54 -10.14
CA PHE A 105 4.80 -1.77 -10.94
C PHE A 105 4.15 -1.46 -12.28
N ASP A 106 4.47 -2.25 -13.28
CA ASP A 106 3.87 -2.11 -14.61
C ASP A 106 2.44 -2.67 -14.60
N GLY A 107 1.50 -1.93 -15.18
CA GLY A 107 0.08 -2.28 -15.23
C GLY A 107 -0.74 -1.68 -14.10
N PHE A 108 -1.95 -2.22 -13.89
CA PHE A 108 -2.89 -1.76 -12.88
C PHE A 108 -3.43 -2.93 -12.04
N ILE A 109 -3.82 -2.63 -10.81
CA ILE A 109 -4.56 -3.58 -9.96
C ILE A 109 -6.01 -3.17 -10.02
N ASP A 110 -6.82 -3.96 -10.72
CA ASP A 110 -8.26 -3.75 -10.78
C ASP A 110 -8.90 -4.06 -9.43
N LEU A 111 -9.41 -3.03 -8.77
CA LEU A 111 -10.10 -3.11 -7.49
C LEU A 111 -11.56 -2.66 -7.60
N ASP A 112 -12.12 -2.52 -8.81
CA ASP A 112 -13.46 -1.97 -9.05
C ASP A 112 -14.58 -2.81 -8.39
N SER A 113 -14.32 -4.11 -8.22
CA SER A 113 -15.22 -5.03 -7.51
C SER A 113 -15.15 -4.96 -5.98
N TYR A 114 -14.31 -4.09 -5.40
CA TYR A 114 -14.05 -4.02 -3.96
C TYR A 114 -14.26 -2.59 -3.44
N ASP A 115 -14.87 -2.46 -2.25
CA ASP A 115 -15.20 -1.17 -1.64
C ASP A 115 -14.26 -0.78 -0.48
N THR A 116 -13.35 -1.68 -0.09
CA THR A 116 -12.58 -1.55 1.14
C THR A 116 -11.14 -2.02 0.94
N ILE A 117 -10.19 -1.20 1.37
CA ILE A 117 -8.81 -1.64 1.58
C ILE A 117 -8.65 -2.07 3.03
N ALA A 118 -8.19 -3.30 3.25
CA ALA A 118 -7.93 -3.85 4.56
C ALA A 118 -6.42 -4.10 4.77
N MET A 119 -5.92 -3.75 5.94
CA MET A 119 -4.53 -4.01 6.35
C MET A 119 -4.54 -4.81 7.65
N LYS A 120 -3.84 -5.96 7.66
CA LYS A 120 -3.62 -6.76 8.86
C LYS A 120 -2.30 -6.34 9.50
N LEU A 121 -2.38 -5.69 10.66
CA LEU A 121 -1.26 -5.02 11.30
C LEU A 121 -1.17 -5.38 12.79
N LYS A 122 0.05 -5.37 13.32
CA LYS A 122 0.35 -5.40 14.75
C LYS A 122 1.07 -4.09 15.08
N GLY A 123 0.40 -3.20 15.79
CA GLY A 123 0.89 -1.83 16.04
C GLY A 123 1.78 -1.72 17.27
N ASP A 124 2.41 -0.56 17.41
CA ASP A 124 3.15 -0.08 18.58
C ASP A 124 2.34 0.98 19.38
N GLY A 125 1.05 1.14 19.07
CA GLY A 125 0.18 2.15 19.67
C GLY A 125 0.28 3.55 19.06
N ARG A 126 1.18 3.78 18.08
CA ARG A 126 1.28 5.06 17.36
C ARG A 126 0.27 5.15 16.22
N CYS A 127 0.01 6.38 15.80
CA CYS A 127 -0.77 6.66 14.60
C CYS A 127 0.16 6.77 13.39
N TYR A 128 -0.18 6.05 12.32
CA TYR A 128 0.53 6.10 11.04
C TYR A 128 -0.35 6.76 9.98
N ILE A 129 0.27 7.23 8.90
CA ILE A 129 -0.44 7.69 7.70
C ILE A 129 -0.29 6.61 6.64
N SER A 130 -1.41 6.14 6.11
CA SER A 130 -1.44 5.32 4.90
C SER A 130 -1.81 6.22 3.73
N THR A 131 -1.00 6.16 2.67
CA THR A 131 -1.25 6.89 1.42
C THR A 131 -1.35 5.90 0.28
N ILE A 132 -2.41 6.03 -0.52
CA ILE A 132 -2.61 5.27 -1.75
C ILE A 132 -2.42 6.24 -2.92
N TYR A 133 -1.60 5.83 -3.87
CA TYR A 133 -1.41 6.53 -5.13
C TYR A 133 -2.17 5.81 -6.22
N THR A 134 -3.00 6.54 -6.97
CA THR A 134 -3.72 6.04 -8.13
C THR A 134 -3.32 6.86 -9.34
N GLU A 135 -3.19 6.22 -10.51
CA GLU A 135 -2.91 6.95 -11.75
C GLU A 135 -3.96 8.05 -11.98
N ASN A 136 -3.50 9.24 -12.34
CA ASN A 136 -4.38 10.34 -12.68
C ASN A 136 -4.51 10.43 -14.21
N TRP A 137 -5.70 10.13 -14.71
CA TRP A 137 -6.00 10.17 -16.15
C TRP A 137 -6.38 11.57 -16.67
N VAL A 138 -6.66 12.53 -15.78
CA VAL A 138 -7.22 13.86 -16.12
C VAL A 138 -6.13 14.92 -16.31
N ASN A 139 -4.89 14.61 -15.94
CA ASN A 139 -3.80 15.58 -16.03
C ASN A 139 -3.43 15.91 -17.47
N SER A 140 -3.11 17.19 -17.70
CA SER A 140 -2.65 17.68 -19.01
C SER A 140 -1.41 16.91 -19.48
N PRO A 141 -1.20 16.76 -20.81
CA PRO A 141 -0.03 16.07 -21.34
C PRO A 141 1.27 16.61 -20.71
N GLY A 142 2.04 15.73 -20.06
CA GLY A 142 3.29 16.08 -19.38
C GLY A 142 3.21 16.24 -17.85
N GLN A 143 2.04 16.11 -17.24
CA GLN A 143 1.85 16.11 -15.78
C GLN A 143 1.58 14.68 -15.29
N MET A 144 2.64 13.96 -14.91
CA MET A 144 2.55 12.56 -14.44
C MET A 144 2.27 12.44 -12.93
N GLU A 145 1.54 13.40 -12.35
CA GLU A 145 1.24 13.36 -10.92
C GLU A 145 0.13 12.34 -10.63
N ASP A 146 0.43 11.35 -9.81
CA ASP A 146 -0.55 10.37 -9.34
C ASP A 146 -1.51 11.04 -8.33
N ASN A 147 -2.80 10.69 -8.37
CA ASN A 147 -3.75 11.11 -7.33
C ASN A 147 -3.37 10.46 -6.01
N SER A 148 -3.47 11.23 -4.91
CA SER A 148 -3.11 10.75 -3.57
C SER A 148 -4.31 10.76 -2.63
N TRP A 149 -4.40 9.66 -1.90
CA TRP A 149 -5.52 9.30 -1.05
C TRP A 149 -4.97 8.94 0.32
N GLN A 150 -5.33 9.67 1.38
CA GLN A 150 -4.71 9.49 2.69
C GLN A 150 -5.72 9.09 3.77
N ALA A 151 -5.24 8.26 4.70
CA ALA A 151 -5.98 7.89 5.89
C ALA A 151 -5.04 7.72 7.07
N PHE A 152 -5.50 8.12 8.26
CA PHE A 152 -4.83 7.81 9.51
C PHE A 152 -5.12 6.37 9.92
N VAL A 153 -4.07 5.64 10.29
CA VAL A 153 -4.13 4.26 10.73
C VAL A 153 -3.69 4.20 12.19
N TYR A 154 -4.63 3.91 13.07
CA TYR A 154 -4.38 3.68 14.48
C TYR A 154 -4.56 2.20 14.80
N VAL A 155 -3.53 1.59 15.36
CA VAL A 155 -3.53 0.17 15.77
C VAL A 155 -3.00 0.07 17.19
N PRO A 156 -3.78 -0.45 18.16
CA PRO A 156 -3.31 -0.65 19.52
C PRO A 156 -2.06 -1.53 19.57
N GLU A 157 -1.25 -1.32 20.61
CA GLU A 157 -0.04 -2.11 20.81
C GLU A 157 -0.37 -3.60 21.05
N GLY A 158 0.47 -4.47 20.49
CA GLY A 158 0.62 -5.85 20.97
C GLY A 158 -0.24 -6.91 20.30
N ASN A 159 -1.42 -6.61 19.78
CA ASN A 159 -2.29 -7.60 19.11
C ASN A 159 -2.42 -7.37 17.60
N TRP A 160 -2.77 -8.42 16.86
CA TRP A 160 -3.10 -8.31 15.44
C TRP A 160 -4.50 -7.73 15.26
N TYR A 161 -4.60 -6.71 14.41
CA TYR A 161 -5.86 -6.07 14.03
C TYR A 161 -5.99 -6.00 12.52
N ILE A 162 -7.24 -6.05 12.04
CA ILE A 162 -7.57 -5.73 10.66
C ILE A 162 -8.16 -4.31 10.65
N THR A 163 -7.37 -3.36 10.18
CA THR A 163 -7.86 -2.00 9.94
C THR A 163 -8.44 -1.91 8.54
N LYS A 164 -9.58 -1.25 8.40
CA LYS A 164 -10.32 -1.10 7.14
C LYS A 164 -10.44 0.37 6.80
N VAL A 165 -10.00 0.75 5.61
CA VAL A 165 -10.12 2.10 5.08
C VAL A 165 -11.19 2.07 3.98
N ARG A 166 -12.35 2.66 4.29
CA ARG A 166 -13.57 2.62 3.44
C ARG A 166 -13.88 3.90 2.67
N TYR A 167 -13.22 5.00 3.02
CA TYR A 167 -13.38 6.29 2.35
C TYR A 167 -12.03 6.97 2.40
N LEU A 168 -11.28 6.82 1.31
CA LEU A 168 -10.08 7.60 1.16
C LEU A 168 -10.50 9.05 0.89
N VAL A 169 -9.86 10.02 1.54
CA VAL A 169 -10.12 11.43 1.26
C VAL A 169 -9.17 11.86 0.15
N GLU A 170 -9.73 12.38 -0.94
CA GLU A 170 -8.99 12.98 -2.05
C GLU A 170 -8.39 14.30 -1.54
N HIS A 171 -7.06 14.37 -1.44
CA HIS A 171 -6.40 15.62 -1.06
C HIS A 171 -6.25 16.52 -2.30
N TRP A 172 -7.28 17.29 -2.63
CA TRP A 172 -7.13 18.44 -3.51
C TRP A 172 -6.24 19.48 -2.81
N HIS A 173 -5.09 19.79 -3.41
CA HIS A 173 -4.25 20.92 -2.98
C HIS A 173 -4.98 22.24 -3.28
N CYS A 174 -5.80 22.70 -2.34
CA CYS A 174 -6.20 24.10 -2.20
C CYS A 174 -6.57 24.37 -0.74
N PHE A 175 -5.56 24.63 0.10
CA PHE A 175 -5.81 25.17 1.43
C PHE A 175 -5.93 26.70 1.34
N ILE A 176 -7.15 27.20 1.15
CA ILE A 176 -7.52 28.50 1.72
C ILE A 176 -7.63 28.26 3.23
N VAL A 177 -6.54 28.52 3.96
CA VAL A 177 -6.60 28.58 5.42
C VAL A 177 -7.27 29.90 5.77
N ASN A 178 -8.56 29.85 6.13
CA ASN A 178 -9.17 30.98 6.83
C ASN A 178 -8.49 31.14 8.20
N PRO A 179 -7.98 32.33 8.55
CA PRO A 179 -7.50 32.57 9.90
C PRO A 179 -8.68 32.42 10.87
N LYS A 180 -8.47 31.69 11.98
CA LYS A 180 -9.38 31.80 13.12
C LYS A 180 -9.20 33.22 13.69
N SER A 181 -10.21 34.03 13.51
CA SER A 181 -10.46 35.21 14.34
C SER A 181 -10.78 34.75 15.76
N GLY A 182 -9.96 35.22 16.69
CA GLY A 182 -10.09 35.05 18.14
C GLY A 182 -9.03 35.92 18.78
#